data_AF-A0AAE6QE43-F1
#
_entry.id   AF-A0AAE6QE43-F1
#
_cell.length_a   1.000
_cell.length_b   1.000
_cell.length_c   1.000
_cell.angle_alpha   90.00
_cell.angle_beta   90.00
_cell.angle_gamma   90.00
#
_symmetry.space_group_name_H-M   'P 1'
#
loop_
_entity.id
_entity.type
_entity.pdbx_description
1 polymer ?
#
loop_
_entity_poly.entity_id
_entity_poly.type
_entity_poly.pdbx_seq_one_letter_code
_entity_poly.pdbx_strand_id
1 'polypeptide(L)'
;MTTTFNHNKPDFIQQKNLTEFNQTLDEMITKYQTKFENKMENITSNFLTYFQQTLEEELVSLIKKVYSHNVQELNKYLVNQLLNSNSLQTLNKNDKDLIIKIFNKISSNIIESFIL
;
A
#
# COMPACT_ATOMS: atom_id res chain seq x y z
N MET A 1 -70.91 -9.62 -49.84
CA MET A 1 -69.51 -9.33 -50.20
C MET A 1 -68.73 -9.15 -48.91
N THR A 2 -67.90 -10.13 -48.55
CA THR A 2 -67.05 -10.07 -47.36
C THR A 2 -65.79 -9.27 -47.66
N THR A 3 -65.74 -8.03 -47.19
CA THR A 3 -64.50 -7.25 -47.14
C THR A 3 -63.60 -7.83 -46.06
N THR A 4 -62.58 -8.58 -46.46
CA THR A 4 -61.48 -9.02 -45.60
C THR A 4 -60.59 -7.81 -45.28
N PHE A 5 -60.73 -7.27 -44.07
CA PHE A 5 -59.78 -6.30 -43.55
C PHE A 5 -58.46 -7.00 -43.23
N ASN A 6 -57.40 -6.62 -43.96
CA ASN A 6 -56.05 -7.13 -43.78
C ASN A 6 -55.40 -6.43 -42.57
N HIS A 7 -55.79 -6.83 -41.36
CA HIS A 7 -55.29 -6.25 -40.10
C HIS A 7 -53.85 -6.67 -39.74
N ASN A 8 -53.23 -7.60 -40.46
CA ASN A 8 -52.01 -8.27 -39.96
C ASN A 8 -50.68 -7.62 -40.38
N LYS A 9 -50.67 -6.65 -41.32
CA LYS A 9 -49.43 -6.12 -41.90
C LYS A 9 -48.83 -4.90 -41.17
N PRO A 10 -49.62 -3.90 -40.76
CA PRO A 10 -49.10 -2.72 -40.04
C PRO A 10 -48.62 -3.06 -38.62
N ASP A 11 -49.38 -3.90 -37.92
CA ASP A 11 -49.11 -4.27 -36.51
C ASP A 11 -47.83 -5.12 -36.38
N PHE A 12 -47.58 -6.02 -37.34
CA PHE A 12 -46.35 -6.82 -37.40
C PHE A 12 -45.10 -5.95 -37.64
N ILE A 13 -45.20 -4.91 -38.47
CA ILE A 13 -44.08 -3.97 -38.71
C ILE A 13 -43.81 -3.13 -37.46
N GLN A 14 -44.84 -2.65 -36.76
CA GLN A 14 -44.67 -1.92 -35.51
C GLN A 14 -44.06 -2.78 -34.40
N GLN A 15 -44.48 -4.04 -34.29
CA GLN A 15 -43.94 -4.98 -33.31
C GLN A 15 -42.47 -5.34 -33.61
N LYS A 16 -42.11 -5.51 -34.89
CA LYS A 16 -40.72 -5.72 -35.32
C LYS A 16 -39.83 -4.52 -34.96
N ASN A 17 -40.30 -3.29 -35.26
CA ASN A 17 -39.56 -2.07 -34.93
C ASN A 17 -39.37 -1.90 -33.41
N LEU A 18 -40.37 -2.27 -32.61
CA LEU A 18 -40.27 -2.23 -31.15
C LEU A 18 -39.26 -3.26 -30.63
N THR A 19 -39.23 -4.47 -31.20
CA THR A 19 -38.24 -5.49 -30.84
C THR A 19 -36.82 -5.05 -31.20
N GLU A 20 -36.60 -4.48 -32.38
CA GLU A 20 -35.29 -3.96 -32.80
C GLU A 20 -34.83 -2.78 -31.92
N PHE A 21 -35.76 -1.90 -31.54
CA PHE A 21 -35.49 -0.81 -30.60
C PHE A 21 -35.09 -1.34 -29.21
N ASN A 22 -35.83 -2.31 -28.66
CA ASN A 22 -35.53 -2.92 -27.36
C ASN A 22 -34.17 -3.63 -27.39
N GLN A 23 -33.88 -4.37 -28.47
CA GLN A 23 -32.57 -5.00 -28.63
C GLN A 23 -31.45 -3.96 -28.67
N THR A 24 -31.64 -2.86 -29.37
CA THR A 24 -30.65 -1.76 -29.42
C THR A 24 -30.44 -1.13 -28.04
N LEU A 25 -31.53 -0.98 -27.26
CA LEU A 25 -31.44 -0.51 -25.87
C LEU A 25 -30.67 -1.49 -24.99
N ASP A 26 -30.95 -2.78 -25.08
CA ASP A 26 -30.27 -3.81 -24.29
C ASP A 26 -28.78 -3.89 -24.63
N GLU A 27 -28.43 -3.82 -25.92
CA GLU A 27 -27.03 -3.76 -26.37
C GLU A 27 -26.34 -2.50 -25.85
N MET A 28 -27.02 -1.35 -25.86
CA MET A 28 -26.50 -0.10 -25.32
C MET A 28 -26.28 -0.18 -23.80
N ILE A 29 -27.26 -0.69 -23.06
CA ILE A 29 -27.20 -0.88 -21.61
C ILE A 29 -26.04 -1.80 -21.26
N THR A 30 -25.96 -2.97 -21.91
CA THR A 30 -24.88 -3.94 -21.71
C THR A 30 -23.52 -3.32 -21.96
N LYS A 31 -23.36 -2.59 -23.07
CA LYS A 31 -22.10 -1.90 -23.39
C LYS A 31 -21.67 -0.90 -22.32
N TYR A 32 -22.60 -0.11 -21.79
CA TYR A 32 -22.27 0.87 -20.75
C TYR A 32 -22.04 0.23 -19.39
N GLN A 33 -22.77 -0.83 -19.04
CA GLN A 33 -22.54 -1.62 -17.83
C GLN A 33 -21.15 -2.24 -17.84
N THR A 34 -20.78 -2.96 -18.91
CA THR A 34 -19.44 -3.54 -19.04
C THR A 34 -18.34 -2.47 -19.00
N LYS A 35 -18.55 -1.31 -19.64
CA LYS A 35 -17.58 -0.20 -19.58
C LYS A 35 -17.43 0.35 -18.16
N PHE A 36 -18.53 0.44 -17.41
CA PHE A 36 -18.52 0.88 -16.03
C PHE A 36 -17.80 -0.12 -15.12
N GLU A 37 -18.14 -1.41 -15.22
CA GLU A 37 -17.50 -2.49 -14.46
C GLU A 37 -15.98 -2.51 -14.68
N ASN A 38 -15.55 -2.52 -15.95
CA ASN A 38 -14.12 -2.48 -16.29
C ASN A 38 -13.44 -1.22 -15.73
N LYS A 39 -14.12 -0.07 -15.72
CA LYS A 39 -13.54 1.16 -15.17
C LYS A 39 -13.41 1.08 -13.65
N MET A 40 -14.40 0.52 -12.96
CA MET A 40 -14.40 0.31 -11.52
C MET A 40 -13.34 -0.71 -11.09
N GLU A 41 -13.19 -1.81 -11.83
CA GLU A 41 -12.15 -2.80 -11.59
C GLU A 41 -10.76 -2.17 -11.71
N ASN A 42 -10.52 -1.40 -12.78
CA ASN A 42 -9.25 -0.68 -12.97
C ASN A 42 -8.98 0.33 -11.84
N ILE A 43 -9.98 1.12 -11.43
CA ILE A 43 -9.84 2.06 -10.31
C ILE A 43 -9.50 1.30 -9.02
N THR A 44 -10.20 0.20 -8.75
CA THR A 44 -10.02 -0.60 -7.53
C THR A 44 -8.65 -1.25 -7.49
N SER A 45 -8.24 -1.88 -8.59
CA SER A 45 -6.93 -2.52 -8.73
C SER A 45 -5.79 -1.51 -8.54
N ASN A 46 -5.88 -0.35 -9.18
CA ASN A 46 -4.90 0.72 -9.00
C ASN A 46 -4.87 1.22 -7.57
N PHE A 47 -6.03 1.53 -6.98
CA PHE A 47 -6.11 2.00 -5.60
C PHE A 47 -5.50 1.00 -4.62
N LEU A 48 -5.84 -0.28 -4.74
CA LEU A 48 -5.30 -1.33 -3.86
C LEU A 48 -3.78 -1.48 -4.02
N THR A 49 -3.28 -1.41 -5.26
CA THR A 49 -1.84 -1.52 -5.53
C THR A 49 -1.08 -0.33 -4.93
N TYR A 50 -1.55 0.89 -5.17
CA TYR A 50 -0.94 2.10 -4.60
C TYR A 50 -1.03 2.10 -3.07
N PHE A 51 -2.19 1.76 -2.51
CA PHE A 51 -2.38 1.68 -1.07
C PHE A 51 -1.44 0.65 -0.43
N GLN A 52 -1.33 -0.54 -1.01
CA GLN A 52 -0.43 -1.58 -0.52
C GLN A 52 1.03 -1.10 -0.55
N GLN A 53 1.48 -0.52 -1.66
CA GLN A 53 2.84 -0.02 -1.79
C GLN A 53 3.14 1.09 -0.77
N THR A 54 2.26 2.09 -0.65
CA THR A 54 2.43 3.17 0.32
C THR A 54 2.44 2.63 1.75
N LEU A 55 1.57 1.68 2.08
CA LEU A 55 1.54 1.07 3.40
C LEU A 55 2.85 0.31 3.71
N GLU A 56 3.37 -0.44 2.74
CA GLU A 56 4.64 -1.15 2.87
C GLU A 56 5.81 -0.20 3.11
N GLU A 57 5.90 0.89 2.32
CA GLU A 57 6.93 1.92 2.47
C GLU A 57 6.87 2.60 3.85
N GLU A 58 5.67 2.97 4.31
CA GLU A 58 5.46 3.57 5.63
C GLU A 58 5.79 2.61 6.78
N LEU A 59 5.40 1.33 6.67
CA LEU A 59 5.72 0.32 7.67
C LEU A 59 7.24 0.08 7.77
N VAL A 60 7.92 -0.06 6.63
CA VAL A 60 9.38 -0.22 6.58
C VAL A 60 10.08 1.01 7.18
N SER A 61 9.61 2.21 6.85
CA SER A 61 10.10 3.47 7.40
C SER A 61 9.92 3.54 8.92
N LEU A 62 8.74 3.15 9.42
CA LEU A 62 8.44 3.13 10.85
C LEU A 62 9.33 2.12 11.59
N ILE A 63 9.46 0.90 11.07
CA ILE A 63 10.32 -0.14 11.67
C ILE A 63 11.77 0.37 11.75
N LYS A 64 12.30 0.95 10.67
CA LYS A 64 13.64 1.54 10.66
C LYS A 64 13.80 2.65 11.71
N LYS A 65 12.82 3.54 11.85
CA LYS A 65 12.83 4.61 12.85
C LYS A 65 12.82 4.07 14.27
N VAL A 66 11.92 3.15 14.58
CA VAL A 66 11.80 2.52 15.91
C VAL A 66 13.09 1.79 16.27
N TYR A 67 13.61 0.99 15.32
CA TYR A 67 14.85 0.25 15.52
C TYR A 67 16.02 1.20 15.79
N SER A 68 16.23 2.20 14.93
CA SER A 68 17.30 3.20 15.08
C SER A 68 17.22 3.95 16.41
N HIS A 69 16.01 4.39 16.79
CA HIS A 69 15.81 5.10 18.06
C HIS A 69 16.13 4.23 19.27
N ASN A 70 15.56 3.03 19.35
CA ASN A 70 15.77 2.12 20.47
C ASN A 70 17.24 1.71 20.61
N VAL A 71 17.91 1.51 19.47
CA VAL A 71 19.33 1.23 19.42
C VAL A 71 20.16 2.39 19.96
N GLN A 72 19.86 3.62 19.55
CA GLN A 72 20.58 4.81 20.02
C GLN A 72 20.42 4.97 21.54
N GLU A 73 19.21 4.79 22.06
CA GLU A 73 18.94 4.84 23.50
C GLU A 73 19.62 3.70 24.26
N LEU A 74 19.61 2.47 23.73
CA LEU A 74 20.33 1.34 24.32
C LEU A 74 21.83 1.61 24.36
N ASN A 75 22.42 2.08 23.27
CA ASN A 75 23.85 2.39 23.21
C ASN A 75 24.22 3.49 24.21
N LYS A 76 23.41 4.55 24.30
CA LYS A 76 23.59 5.62 25.28
C LYS A 76 23.52 5.09 26.73
N TYR A 77 22.56 4.22 27.01
CA TYR A 77 22.44 3.57 28.32
C TYR A 77 23.69 2.73 28.64
N LEU A 78 24.15 1.90 27.71
CA LEU A 78 25.31 1.04 27.90
C LEU A 78 26.60 1.84 28.09
N VAL A 79 26.81 2.91 27.33
CA VAL A 79 27.93 3.84 27.51
C VAL A 79 27.90 4.48 28.90
N ASN A 80 26.72 4.94 29.35
CA ASN A 80 26.58 5.49 30.70
C ASN A 80 26.91 4.46 31.79
N GLN A 81 26.44 3.22 31.65
CA GLN A 81 26.76 2.14 32.59
C GLN A 81 28.26 1.84 32.63
N LEU A 82 28.90 1.79 31.45
CA LEU A 82 30.34 1.57 31.32
C LEU A 82 31.13 2.67 32.05
N LEU A 83 30.84 3.94 31.76
CA LEU A 83 31.55 5.08 32.36
C LEU A 83 31.31 5.26 33.86
N ASN A 84 30.13 4.85 34.33
CA ASN A 84 29.79 4.89 35.76
C ASN A 84 30.40 3.73 36.56
N SER A 85 31.00 2.73 35.89
CA SER A 85 31.66 1.62 36.57
C SER A 85 32.87 2.10 37.38
N ASN A 86 33.02 1.56 38.60
CA ASN A 86 34.12 1.91 39.51
C ASN A 86 35.51 1.72 38.86
N SER A 87 35.62 0.77 37.94
CA SER A 87 36.85 0.45 37.21
C SER A 87 37.29 1.54 36.23
N LEU A 88 36.35 2.33 35.70
CA LEU A 88 36.59 3.34 34.67
C LEU A 88 36.49 4.77 35.22
N GLN A 89 35.94 4.97 36.42
CA GLN A 89 35.85 6.28 37.05
C GLN A 89 37.22 6.96 37.25
N THR A 90 38.26 6.18 37.53
CA THR A 90 39.63 6.65 37.77
C THR A 90 40.39 7.06 36.51
N LEU A 91 39.86 6.72 35.32
CA LEU A 91 40.48 7.09 34.05
C LEU A 91 40.39 8.59 33.77
N ASN A 92 41.42 9.11 33.11
CA ASN A 92 41.41 10.47 32.59
C ASN A 92 40.40 10.60 31.43
N LYS A 93 40.10 11.85 31.04
CA LYS A 93 39.12 12.15 30.01
C LYS A 93 39.46 11.55 28.64
N ASN A 94 40.73 11.57 28.24
CA ASN A 94 41.16 11.08 26.93
C ASN A 94 40.97 9.56 26.80
N ASP A 95 41.28 8.81 27.87
CA ASP A 95 41.11 7.36 27.90
C ASP A 95 39.62 6.98 27.88
N LYS A 96 38.78 7.73 28.63
CA LYS A 96 37.32 7.58 28.56
C LYS A 96 36.79 7.83 27.15
N ASP A 97 37.23 8.89 26.48
CA ASP A 97 36.81 9.20 25.11
C ASP A 97 37.22 8.11 24.11
N LEU A 98 38.42 7.53 24.26
CA LEU A 98 38.88 6.39 23.44
C LEU A 98 38.00 5.16 23.65
N ILE A 99 37.69 4.83 24.90
CA ILE A 99 36.83 3.69 25.25
C ILE A 99 35.42 3.89 24.68
N ILE A 100 34.84 5.09 24.81
CA ILE A 100 33.53 5.41 24.23
C ILE A 100 33.55 5.22 22.71
N LYS A 101 34.60 5.69 22.03
CA LYS A 101 34.74 5.51 20.56
C LYS A 101 34.80 4.05 20.16
N ILE A 102 35.58 3.23 20.89
CA ILE A 102 35.69 1.79 20.64
C ILE A 102 34.33 1.11 20.88
N PHE A 103 33.69 1.42 22.01
CA PHE A 103 32.40 0.85 22.38
C PHE A 103 31.30 1.20 21.37
N ASN A 104 31.23 2.47 20.95
CA ASN A 104 30.28 2.91 19.92
C ASN A 104 30.53 2.19 18.59
N LYS A 105 31.80 1.97 18.22
CA LYS A 105 32.14 1.27 16.98
C LYS A 105 31.77 -0.21 17.02
N ILE A 106 32.04 -0.89 18.13
CA ILE A 106 31.61 -2.28 18.35
C ILE A 106 30.08 -2.38 18.33
N SER A 107 29.41 -1.48 19.06
CA SER A 107 27.95 -1.45 19.13
C SER A 107 27.35 -1.25 17.74
N SER A 108 27.81 -0.24 16.98
CA SER A 108 27.34 0.00 15.60
C SER A 108 27.48 -1.24 14.72
N ASN A 109 28.63 -1.93 14.77
CA ASN A 109 28.86 -3.14 13.96
C ASN A 109 27.91 -4.29 14.35
N ILE A 110 27.68 -4.50 15.66
CA ILE A 110 26.75 -5.53 16.14
C ILE A 110 25.32 -5.20 15.71
N ILE A 111 24.92 -3.94 15.84
CA ILE A 111 23.61 -3.44 15.44
C ILE A 111 23.39 -3.61 13.94
N GLU A 112 24.36 -3.22 13.12
CA GLU A 112 24.32 -3.39 11.66
C GLU A 112 24.14 -4.87 11.28
N SER A 113 24.74 -5.80 12.04
CA SER A 113 24.59 -7.25 11.83
C SER A 113 23.22 -7.83 12.19
N PHE A 114 22.37 -7.09 12.93
CA PHE A 114 21.00 -7.50 13.25
C PHE A 114 19.95 -6.91 12.29
N ILE A 115 20.29 -5.88 11.51
CA ILE A 115 19.40 -5.24 10.53
C ILE A 115 19.50 -5.90 9.14
N LEU A 116 20.66 -6.48 8.82
CA LEU A 116 20.95 -7.22 7.58
C LEU A 116 20.63 -8.72 7.72
#